data_AF-A0A1A8PF21-F1
#
_entry.id   AF-A0A1A8PF21-F1
#
_cell.length_a   1.000
_cell.length_b   1.000
_cell.length_c   1.000
_cell.angle_alpha   90.00
_cell.angle_beta   90.00
_cell.angle_gamma   90.00
#
_symmetry.space_group_name_H-M   'P 1'
#
loop_
_entity.id
_entity.type
_entity.pdbx_description
1 polymer ?
#
loop_
_entity_poly.entity_id
_entity_poly.type
_entity_poly.pdbx_seq_one_letter_code
_entity_poly.pdbx_strand_id
1 'polypeptide(L)' 'MCYVCFSCRIGGRLPAGAEVTADSLKFLRPLNLSDEGTYQCVAKNSVGEMKAEVEITLKGSCQHGTL' A
#
# COMPACT_ATOMS: atom_id res chain seq x y z
N MET A 1 7.00 -6.39 -21.43
CA MET A 1 6.01 -5.63 -20.62
C MET A 1 5.40 -6.56 -19.60
N CYS A 2 5.76 -6.40 -18.32
CA CYS A 2 5.20 -7.14 -17.20
C CYS A 2 4.20 -6.23 -16.50
N TYR A 3 2.90 -6.50 -16.59
CA TYR A 3 1.91 -5.74 -15.82
C TYR A 3 0.85 -6.67 -15.30
N VAL A 4 0.95 -6.99 -14.02
CA VAL A 4 -0.17 -6.85 -13.09
C VAL A 4 0.45 -6.59 -11.72
N CYS A 5 0.29 -5.38 -11.17
CA CYS A 5 0.71 -5.00 -9.81
C CYS A 5 -0.55 -4.91 -8.97
N PHE A 6 -0.93 -6.01 -8.30
CA PHE A 6 -2.02 -5.95 -7.33
C PHE A 6 -1.41 -5.60 -5.98
N SER A 7 -1.27 -4.30 -5.69
CA SER A 7 -0.99 -3.87 -4.32
C SER A 7 -2.25 -4.12 -3.49
N CYS A 8 -2.29 -5.23 -2.75
CA CYS A 8 -3.44 -5.65 -1.95
C CYS A 8 -3.06 -5.65 -0.47
N ARG A 9 -3.95 -5.14 0.39
CA ARG A 9 -3.77 -5.24 1.84
C ARG A 9 -4.05 -6.67 2.27
N ILE A 10 -3.12 -7.29 2.98
CA ILE A 10 -3.32 -8.64 3.51
C ILE A 10 -4.42 -8.57 4.57
N GLY A 11 -5.42 -9.43 4.45
CA GLY A 11 -6.53 -9.50 5.38
C GLY A 11 -7.65 -8.47 5.14
N GLY A 12 -7.67 -7.76 4.01
CA GLY A 12 -8.79 -6.88 3.73
C GLY A 12 -8.72 -6.07 2.44
N ARG A 13 -9.60 -5.07 2.35
CA ARG A 13 -9.61 -4.09 1.27
C ARG A 13 -8.59 -2.99 1.55
N LEU A 14 -8.11 -2.35 0.49
CA LEU A 14 -7.36 -1.10 0.61
C LEU A 14 -8.17 -0.05 1.40
N PRO A 15 -7.51 0.73 2.27
CA PRO A 15 -8.19 1.77 3.04
C PRO A 15 -8.71 2.90 2.14
N ALA A 16 -9.72 3.62 2.63
CA ALA A 16 -10.28 4.74 1.90
C ALA A 16 -9.22 5.82 1.63
N GLY A 17 -9.12 6.26 0.38
CA GLY A 17 -8.12 7.22 -0.08
C GLY A 17 -6.76 6.61 -0.40
N ALA A 18 -6.62 5.28 -0.41
CA ALA A 18 -5.48 4.61 -1.01
C ALA A 18 -5.78 4.23 -2.47
N GLU A 19 -4.86 4.58 -3.36
CA GLU A 19 -4.93 4.26 -4.79
C GLU A 19 -3.71 3.47 -5.23
N VAL A 20 -3.93 2.52 -6.14
CA VAL A 20 -2.87 1.70 -6.73
C VAL A 20 -2.67 2.14 -8.18
N THR A 21 -1.45 2.56 -8.50
CA THR A 21 -0.98 2.73 -9.87
C THR A 21 -0.27 1.46 -10.33
N ALA A 22 0.18 1.44 -11.59
CA ALA A 22 0.89 0.28 -12.13
C ALA A 22 2.15 -0.12 -11.33
N ASP A 23 2.71 0.81 -10.57
CA ASP A 23 4.01 0.73 -9.90
C ASP A 23 4.00 1.14 -8.42
N SER A 24 2.92 1.76 -7.91
CA SER A 24 2.93 2.33 -6.57
C SER A 24 1.58 2.28 -5.86
N LEU A 25 1.62 2.26 -4.53
CA LEU A 25 0.48 2.46 -3.64
C LEU A 25 0.59 3.88 -3.06
N LYS A 26 -0.44 4.71 -3.26
CA LYS A 26 -0.47 6.11 -2.81
C LYS A 26 -1.62 6.35 -1.85
N PHE A 27 -1.35 7.01 -0.74
CA PHE A 27 -2.37 7.52 0.17
C PHE A 27 -2.63 8.99 -0.17
N LEU A 28 -3.81 9.28 -0.72
CA LEU A 28 -4.21 10.61 -1.21
C LEU A 28 -4.80 11.52 -0.13
N ARG A 29 -4.77 11.08 1.12
CA ARG A 29 -5.22 11.82 2.29
C ARG A 29 -4.19 11.68 3.42
N PRO A 30 -4.26 12.53 4.46
CA PRO A 30 -3.45 12.34 5.67
C PRO A 30 -3.60 10.91 6.21
N LEU A 31 -2.48 10.31 6.63
CA LEU A 31 -2.45 8.95 7.16
C LEU A 31 -3.24 8.86 8.46
N ASN A 32 -3.92 7.75 8.64
CA ASN A 32 -4.67 7.39 9.84
C ASN A 32 -4.12 6.05 10.34
N LEU A 33 -4.14 5.81 11.66
CA LEU A 33 -3.75 4.52 12.25
C LEU A 33 -4.47 3.32 11.61
N SER A 34 -5.68 3.49 11.07
CA SER A 34 -6.38 2.45 10.31
C SER A 34 -5.64 1.97 9.04
N ASP A 35 -4.66 2.74 8.56
CA ASP A 35 -3.82 2.41 7.40
C ASP A 35 -2.67 1.45 7.74
N GLU A 36 -2.37 1.25 9.03
CA GLU A 36 -1.37 0.28 9.47
C GLU A 36 -1.73 -1.12 9.00
N GLY A 37 -0.72 -1.91 8.64
CA GLY A 37 -0.89 -3.30 8.27
C GLY A 37 0.06 -3.73 7.16
N THR A 38 -0.09 -4.99 6.74
CA THR A 38 0.77 -5.59 5.72
C THR A 38 0.16 -5.42 4.34
N TYR A 39 0.97 -4.90 3.42
CA TYR A 39 0.62 -4.71 2.02
C TYR A 39 1.47 -5.66 1.18
N GLN A 40 0.84 -6.30 0.20
CA GLN A 40 1.49 -7.22 -0.71
C GLN A 40 1.45 -6.65 -2.12
N CYS A 41 2.61 -6.59 -2.77
CA CYS A 41 2.73 -6.40 -4.20
C CYS A 41 2.83 -7.77 -4.87
N VAL A 42 1.98 -8.00 -5.84
CA VAL A 42 1.97 -9.22 -6.64
C VAL A 42 2.26 -8.85 -8.08
N ALA A 43 3.34 -9.37 -8.64
CA ALA A 43 3.77 -9.17 -10.02
C ALA A 43 3.57 -10.47 -10.82
N LYS A 44 2.68 -10.44 -11.82
CA LYS A 44 2.34 -11.62 -12.63
C LYS A 44 2.71 -11.44 -14.11
N ASN A 45 3.27 -12.48 -14.71
CA ASN A 45 3.45 -12.61 -16.16
C ASN A 45 2.90 -13.96 -16.65
N SER A 46 3.08 -14.29 -17.92
CA SER A 46 2.61 -15.55 -18.52
C SER A 46 3.35 -16.79 -17.99
N VAL A 47 4.52 -16.63 -17.39
CA VAL A 47 5.35 -17.70 -16.85
C VAL A 47 5.02 -17.98 -15.38
N GLY A 48 4.69 -16.95 -14.61
CA GLY A 48 4.42 -17.11 -13.18
C GLY A 48 4.12 -15.81 -12.46
N GLU A 49 4.19 -15.88 -11.13
CA GLU A 49 3.86 -14.81 -10.21
C GLU A 49 4.96 -14.68 -9.14
N MET A 50 5.27 -13.45 -8.77
CA MET A 50 6.16 -13.09 -7.67
C MET A 50 5.42 -12.19 -6.68
N LYS A 51 5.73 -12.35 -5.39
CA LYS A 51 5.11 -11.58 -4.30
C LYS A 51 6.16 -10.91 -3.45
N ALA A 52 5.89 -9.68 -3.02
CA ALA A 52 6.67 -8.94 -2.05
C ALA A 52 5.73 -8.33 -1.01
N GLU A 53 6.09 -8.42 0.27
CA GLU A 53 5.26 -7.93 1.37
C GLU A 53 5.99 -6.83 2.14
N VAL A 54 5.24 -5.82 2.57
CA VAL A 54 5.73 -4.72 3.38
C VAL A 54 4.76 -4.43 4.52
N GLU A 55 5.27 -4.34 5.74
CA GLU A 55 4.48 -3.92 6.90
C GLU A 55 4.59 -2.42 7.08
N ILE A 56 3.45 -1.73 7.10
CA ILE A 56 3.36 -0.30 7.39
C ILE A 56 2.95 -0.13 8.85
N THR A 57 3.81 0.55 9.61
CA THR A 57 3.56 0.98 10.99
C THR A 57 3.56 2.50 11.05
N LEU A 58 2.60 3.08 11.77
CA LEU A 58 2.40 4.52 11.89
C LEU A 58 2.62 4.94 13.34
N LYS A 59 3.55 5.87 13.53
CA LYS A 59 3.78 6.47 14.84
C LYS A 59 2.84 7.64 15.02
N GLY A 60 1.96 7.55 16.02
CA GLY A 60 1.04 8.60 16.41
C GLY A 60 1.77 9.80 17.02
N SER A 61 2.27 10.70 16.19
CA SER A 61 2.59 12.06 16.58
C SER A 61 2.26 12.98 15.42
N CYS A 62 1.18 13.75 15.56
CA CYS A 62 0.91 14.86 14.66
C CYS A 62 2.02 15.90 14.91
N GLN A 63 3.10 15.85 14.13
CA GLN A 63 4.04 16.96 14.01
C GLN A 63 3.35 17.99 13.12
N HIS A 64 2.30 18.62 13.67
CA HIS A 64 1.80 19.86 13.12
C HIS A 64 3.00 20.81 13.18
N GLY A 65 3.59 21.13 12.03
CA GLY A 65 4.63 22.13 11.95
C GLY A 65 4.07 23.41 12.58
N THR A 66 4.51 23.70 13.80
CA THR A 66 4.30 24.99 14.42
C THR A 66 4.93 26.02 13.49
N LEU A 67 4.12 26.97 13.04
CA LEU A 67 4.56 28.13 12.25
C LEU A 67 5.67 28.92 12.98
#